data_AF-A0AAE6EIU0-F1
#
_entry.id   AF-A0AAE6EIU0-F1
#
_cell.length_a   1.000
_cell.length_b   1.000
_cell.length_c   1.000
_cell.angle_alpha   90.00
_cell.angle_beta   90.00
_cell.angle_gamma   90.00
#
_symmetry.space_group_name_H-M   'P 1'
#
loop_
_entity.id
_entity.type
_entity.pdbx_description
1 polymer ?
#
loop_
_entity_poly.entity_id
_entity_poly.type
_entity_poly.pdbx_seq_one_letter_code
_entity_poly.pdbx_strand_id
1 'polypeptide(L)'
;MFVTEAYAQSAPTVGETHTETPAVGQPQPEATHTETGVAHGSEGASGVFPPFDQSTYASQVLWLAITFGLFYLLMQKVIVPRVGGILENRHGRIAQDLDEAARLKTEADAAVETYEKELAAARAKASSIGSAARDAAKAKADADRAAIEAGLAEKLAAAEKRIAGIRDQAFADVGAIAEETATAIVDQLVGAKVKDTDVKAAIAAASNVKGA
;
A
#
# COMPACT_ATOMS: atom_id res chain seq x y z
N MET A 1 5.55 -26.08 6.54
CA MET A 1 6.89 -26.65 6.70
C MET A 1 7.72 -25.61 7.44
N PHE A 2 7.56 -25.57 8.77
CA PHE A 2 8.21 -24.64 9.67
C PHE A 2 8.60 -25.43 10.91
N VAL A 3 9.89 -25.67 11.12
CA VAL A 3 10.61 -25.76 12.41
C VAL A 3 12.10 -25.71 12.03
N THR A 4 12.84 -24.73 12.54
CA THR A 4 14.30 -24.73 12.53
C THR A 4 14.72 -24.89 13.99
N GLU A 5 15.19 -26.09 14.33
CA GLU A 5 15.69 -26.42 15.66
C GLU A 5 17.08 -25.81 15.91
N ALA A 6 17.33 -25.61 17.20
CA ALA A 6 18.35 -24.79 17.78
C ALA A 6 19.79 -25.28 17.52
N TYR A 7 20.68 -24.30 17.34
CA TYR A 7 22.12 -24.48 17.37
C TYR A 7 22.58 -24.76 18.82
N ALA A 8 22.97 -26.00 19.10
CA ALA A 8 23.60 -26.40 20.35
C ALA A 8 25.09 -26.03 20.32
N GLN A 9 25.47 -24.95 21.02
CA GLN A 9 26.86 -24.60 21.30
C GLN A 9 27.27 -25.27 22.63
N SER A 10 27.97 -26.40 22.54
CA SER A 10 28.59 -27.08 23.68
C SER A 10 29.88 -26.37 24.11
N ALA A 11 29.90 -25.87 25.36
CA ALA A 11 31.09 -25.33 26.02
C ALA A 11 31.97 -26.46 26.59
N PRO A 12 33.31 -26.36 26.58
CA PRO A 12 34.17 -27.33 27.23
C PRO A 12 34.33 -27.01 28.72
N THR A 13 33.97 -27.98 29.56
CA THR A 13 34.29 -28.02 30.99
C THR A 13 35.71 -28.56 31.18
N VAL A 14 36.63 -27.74 31.67
CA VAL A 14 37.96 -28.19 32.11
C VAL A 14 37.82 -28.77 33.52
N GLY A 15 37.71 -30.09 33.59
CA GLY A 15 37.97 -30.86 34.81
C GLY A 15 39.40 -31.37 34.75
N GLU A 16 40.24 -30.90 35.66
CA GLU A 16 41.59 -31.43 35.86
C GLU A 16 41.50 -32.78 36.57
N THR A 17 41.89 -33.84 35.88
CA THR A 17 42.17 -35.16 36.46
C THR A 17 43.65 -35.43 36.43
N HIS A 18 44.17 -35.65 37.63
CA HIS A 18 45.49 -36.15 37.99
C HIS A 18 45.94 -37.37 37.15
N THR A 19 47.19 -37.35 36.73
CA THR A 19 47.95 -38.54 36.33
C THR A 19 49.00 -38.87 37.39
N GLU A 20 48.86 -40.07 37.94
CA GLU A 20 49.78 -40.76 38.83
C GLU A 20 50.81 -41.61 38.04
N THR A 21 52.10 -41.53 38.46
CA THR A 21 52.98 -42.69 38.85
C THR A 21 53.74 -43.48 37.74
N PRO A 22 54.91 -44.18 37.95
CA PRO A 22 55.96 -44.22 39.02
C PRO A 22 57.47 -44.22 38.56
N ALA A 23 58.36 -44.22 39.59
CA ALA A 23 59.71 -44.86 39.70
C ALA A 23 60.92 -44.16 39.01
N VAL A 24 62.11 -43.96 39.61
CA VAL A 24 62.98 -44.84 40.43
C VAL A 24 64.02 -43.99 41.21
N GLY A 25 64.32 -44.37 42.47
CA GLY A 25 65.70 -44.49 43.02
C GLY A 25 66.48 -43.24 43.51
N GLN A 26 66.63 -43.19 44.84
CA GLN A 26 67.59 -42.46 45.74
C GLN A 26 69.04 -42.25 45.23
N PRO A 27 69.86 -41.33 45.84
CA PRO A 27 69.91 -41.02 47.28
C PRO A 27 70.02 -39.52 47.69
N GLN A 28 69.72 -39.27 48.96
CA GLN A 28 69.95 -37.99 49.66
C GLN A 28 71.45 -37.63 49.74
N PRO A 29 71.76 -36.36 50.03
CA PRO A 29 72.21 -36.10 51.40
C PRO A 29 71.49 -34.93 52.07
N GLU A 30 71.43 -35.05 53.38
CA GLU A 30 70.90 -34.14 54.39
C GLU A 30 71.44 -32.70 54.26
N ALA A 31 70.56 -31.72 54.39
CA ALA A 31 70.93 -30.35 54.79
C ALA A 31 69.74 -29.70 55.51
N THR A 32 69.64 -29.99 56.80
CA THR A 32 68.82 -29.26 57.76
C THR A 32 69.32 -27.82 57.80
N HIS A 33 68.56 -26.88 57.22
CA HIS A 33 68.80 -25.45 57.46
C HIS A 33 68.13 -25.05 58.77
N THR A 34 68.91 -25.28 59.83
CA THR A 34 68.84 -24.68 61.15
C THR A 34 68.68 -23.16 61.06
N GLU A 35 67.81 -22.58 61.90
CA GLU A 35 67.74 -21.14 62.15
C GLU A 35 69.13 -20.58 62.48
N THR A 36 69.59 -19.63 61.69
CA THR A 36 70.72 -18.77 62.06
C THR A 36 70.16 -17.51 62.72
N GLY A 37 70.08 -17.54 64.04
CA GLY A 37 70.03 -16.33 64.84
C GLY A 37 71.31 -15.52 64.60
N VAL A 38 71.16 -14.28 64.12
CA VAL A 38 72.25 -13.32 64.10
C VAL A 38 72.10 -12.43 65.33
N ALA A 39 73.09 -12.51 66.22
CA ALA A 39 73.24 -11.60 67.34
C ALA A 39 73.73 -10.24 66.85
N HIS A 40 73.04 -9.17 67.25
CA HIS A 40 73.62 -7.82 67.28
C HIS A 40 73.78 -7.38 68.74
N GLY A 41 75.00 -6.95 69.07
CA GLY A 41 75.47 -6.61 70.40
C GLY A 41 74.75 -5.43 71.04
N SER A 42 74.84 -5.42 72.36
CA SER A 42 74.23 -4.51 73.32
C SER A 42 74.65 -3.05 73.16
N GLU A 43 73.68 -2.17 72.88
CA GLU A 43 73.44 -0.89 73.57
C GLU A 43 71.93 -0.62 73.52
N GLY A 44 71.37 0.03 74.55
CA GLY A 44 70.02 -0.25 75.05
C GLY A 44 68.82 0.13 74.16
N ALA A 45 67.83 -0.77 74.10
CA ALA A 45 66.39 -0.50 74.14
C ALA A 45 65.61 -1.83 74.04
N SER A 46 64.48 -1.94 74.74
CA SER A 46 63.54 -3.06 74.71
C SER A 46 63.13 -3.45 73.27
N GLY A 47 63.63 -4.58 72.76
CA GLY A 47 63.43 -5.01 71.36
C GLY A 47 62.03 -5.55 71.08
N VAL A 48 61.22 -4.77 70.37
CA VAL A 48 59.94 -5.16 69.76
C VAL A 48 60.21 -6.09 68.56
N PHE A 49 59.34 -7.08 68.30
CA PHE A 49 59.41 -7.94 67.11
C PHE A 49 59.56 -7.07 65.84
N PRO A 50 60.56 -7.28 64.97
CA PRO A 50 60.93 -6.33 63.91
C PRO A 50 59.79 -5.80 63.03
N PRO A 51 58.77 -6.58 62.62
CA PRO A 51 57.64 -6.04 61.86
C PRO A 51 56.55 -5.31 62.68
N PHE A 52 56.67 -5.25 64.01
CA PHE A 52 55.78 -4.48 64.90
C PHE A 52 56.48 -3.26 65.54
N ASP A 53 57.65 -2.85 65.02
CA ASP A 53 58.31 -1.63 65.47
C ASP A 53 57.53 -0.38 65.04
N GLN A 54 56.86 0.24 66.03
CA GLN A 54 55.98 1.40 65.85
C GLN A 54 56.70 2.65 65.30
N SER A 55 58.03 2.70 65.40
CA SER A 55 58.82 3.80 64.85
C SER A 55 58.77 3.88 63.32
N THR A 56 58.50 2.76 62.64
CA THR A 56 58.47 2.69 61.16
C THR A 56 57.09 2.97 60.56
N TYR A 57 56.01 2.88 61.35
CA TYR A 57 54.64 3.09 60.88
C TYR A 57 54.41 4.48 60.31
N ALA A 58 55.01 5.53 60.89
CA ALA A 58 54.87 6.89 60.36
C ALA A 58 55.43 7.01 58.93
N SER A 59 56.58 6.39 58.65
CA SER A 59 57.19 6.39 57.30
C SER A 59 56.38 5.55 56.32
N GLN A 60 55.87 4.39 56.75
CA GLN A 60 55.02 3.53 55.91
C GLN A 60 53.69 4.21 55.56
N VAL A 61 53.05 4.88 56.53
CA VAL A 61 51.81 5.65 56.30
C VAL A 61 52.08 6.86 55.41
N LEU A 62 53.22 7.55 55.57
CA LEU A 62 53.62 8.66 54.71
C LEU A 62 53.76 8.20 53.24
N TRP A 63 54.52 7.13 53.00
CA TRP A 63 54.69 6.59 51.65
C TRP A 63 53.41 6.00 51.07
N LEU A 64 52.58 5.36 51.89
CA LEU A 64 51.24 4.92 51.50
C LEU A 64 50.40 6.11 51.05
N ALA A 65 50.37 7.19 51.83
CA ALA A 65 49.61 8.39 51.49
C ALA A 65 50.12 9.06 50.20
N ILE A 66 51.44 9.12 49.98
CA ILE A 66 52.02 9.67 48.76
C ILE A 66 51.65 8.82 47.53
N THR A 67 51.86 7.50 47.60
CA THR A 67 51.59 6.59 46.48
C THR A 67 50.09 6.47 46.19
N PHE A 68 49.27 6.34 47.23
CA PHE A 68 47.82 6.33 47.10
C PHE A 68 47.28 7.66 46.58
N GLY A 69 47.80 8.80 47.06
CA GLY A 69 47.44 10.12 46.58
C GLY A 69 47.77 10.31 45.10
N LEU A 70 48.97 9.89 44.68
CA LEU A 70 49.37 9.92 43.27
C LEU A 70 48.45 9.05 42.39
N PHE A 71 48.14 7.83 42.85
CA PHE A 71 47.23 6.93 42.15
C PHE A 71 45.79 7.48 42.09
N TYR A 72 45.29 8.07 43.18
CA TYR A 72 43.98 8.70 43.25
C TYR A 72 43.88 9.86 42.25
N LEU A 73 44.91 10.72 42.18
CA LEU A 73 44.94 11.82 41.22
C LEU A 73 44.96 11.32 39.77
N LEU A 74 45.68 10.23 39.48
CA LEU A 74 45.66 9.59 38.17
C LEU A 74 44.26 9.05 37.83
N MET A 75 43.61 8.37 38.76
CA MET A 75 42.26 7.84 38.60
C MET A 75 41.25 8.97 38.33
N GLN A 76 41.30 10.02 39.15
CA GLN A 76 40.41 11.18 39.05
C GLN A 76 40.59 11.94 37.74
N LYS A 77 41.84 12.18 37.31
CA LYS A 77 42.11 12.98 36.11
C LYS A 77 42.06 12.21 34.80
N VAL A 78 42.26 10.90 34.79
CA VAL A 78 42.41 10.13 33.54
C VAL A 78 41.31 9.09 33.36
N ILE A 79 41.06 8.26 34.37
CA ILE A 79 40.19 7.09 34.22
C ILE A 79 38.72 7.50 34.29
N VAL A 80 38.34 8.28 35.31
CA VAL A 80 36.96 8.79 35.47
C VAL A 80 36.49 9.58 34.24
N PRO A 81 37.22 10.58 33.71
CA PRO A 81 36.76 11.33 32.53
C PRO A 81 36.72 10.48 31.26
N ARG A 82 37.60 9.48 31.11
CA ARG A 82 37.53 8.56 29.95
C ARG A 82 36.28 7.69 29.97
N VAL A 83 35.92 7.13 31.13
CA VAL A 83 34.69 6.35 31.25
C VAL A 83 33.46 7.24 31.07
N GLY A 84 33.47 8.45 31.65
CA GLY A 84 32.42 9.45 31.44
C GLY A 84 32.22 9.79 29.97
N GLY A 85 33.29 10.02 29.21
CA GLY A 85 33.22 10.29 27.77
C GLY A 85 32.65 9.14 26.94
N ILE A 86 32.95 7.89 27.29
CA ILE A 86 32.37 6.71 26.61
C ILE A 86 30.87 6.60 26.90
N LEU A 87 30.46 6.80 28.15
CA LEU A 87 29.05 6.80 28.53
C LEU A 87 28.31 7.91 27.80
N GLU A 88 28.83 9.13 27.81
CA GLU A 88 28.21 10.26 27.12
C GLU A 88 28.09 10.01 25.61
N ASN A 89 29.14 9.48 24.96
CA ASN A 89 29.08 9.14 23.54
C ASN A 89 27.99 8.10 23.24
N ARG A 90 27.85 7.07 24.08
CA ARG A 90 26.80 6.07 23.91
C ARG A 90 25.41 6.66 24.14
N HIS A 91 25.23 7.46 25.19
CA HIS A 91 23.96 8.13 25.46
C HIS A 91 23.58 9.07 24.32
N GLY A 92 24.53 9.90 23.85
CA GLY A 92 24.33 10.80 22.72
C GLY A 92 23.97 10.05 21.44
N ARG A 93 24.65 8.94 21.13
CA ARG A 93 24.31 8.11 19.97
C ARG A 93 22.92 7.49 20.09
N ILE A 94 22.57 6.95 21.26
CA ILE A 94 21.23 6.37 21.49
C ILE A 94 20.15 7.45 21.37
N ALA A 95 20.38 8.63 21.95
CA ALA A 95 19.43 9.74 21.84
C ALA A 95 19.26 10.18 20.39
N GLN A 96 20.36 10.33 19.64
CA GLN A 96 20.32 10.66 18.22
C GLN A 96 19.59 9.59 17.40
N ASP A 97 19.87 8.30 17.64
CA ASP A 97 19.21 7.19 16.95
C ASP A 97 17.71 7.15 17.25
N LEU A 98 17.30 7.44 18.49
CA LEU A 98 15.90 7.53 18.90
C LEU A 98 15.18 8.73 18.27
N ASP A 99 15.82 9.90 18.25
CA ASP A 99 15.26 11.11 17.64
C ASP A 99 15.11 10.91 16.13
N GLU A 100 16.09 10.30 15.46
CA GLU A 100 16.03 10.00 14.05
C GLU A 100 14.96 8.95 13.74
N ALA A 101 14.83 7.90 14.56
CA ALA A 101 13.76 6.91 14.42
C ALA A 101 12.37 7.54 14.61
N ALA A 102 12.21 8.46 15.57
CA ALA A 102 10.96 9.18 15.80
C ALA A 102 10.62 10.11 14.63
N ARG A 103 11.62 10.80 14.07
CA ARG A 103 11.48 11.65 12.87
C ARG A 103 11.05 10.83 11.66
N LEU A 104 11.76 9.74 11.37
CA LEU A 104 11.44 8.84 10.26
C LEU A 104 10.07 8.19 10.41
N LYS A 105 9.68 7.82 11.64
CA LYS A 105 8.33 7.32 11.91
C LYS A 105 7.28 8.37 11.59
N THR A 106 7.47 9.60 12.06
CA THR A 106 6.52 10.70 11.80
C THR A 106 6.41 11.02 10.31
N GLU A 107 7.53 11.01 9.59
CA GLU A 107 7.55 11.21 8.13
C GLU A 107 6.85 10.07 7.39
N ALA A 108 7.07 8.82 7.81
CA ALA A 108 6.38 7.66 7.26
C ALA A 108 4.86 7.71 7.52
N ASP A 109 4.45 8.02 8.74
CA ASP A 109 3.03 8.16 9.11
C ASP A 109 2.35 9.27 8.27
N ALA A 110 3.02 10.42 8.10
CA ALA A 110 2.52 11.52 7.26
C ALA A 110 2.46 11.15 5.77
N ALA A 111 3.44 10.39 5.27
CA ALA A 111 3.45 9.89 3.89
C ALA A 111 2.32 8.89 3.65
N VAL A 112 2.05 8.00 4.62
CA VAL A 112 0.94 7.04 4.57
C VAL A 112 -0.40 7.78 4.55
N GLU A 113 -0.60 8.76 5.45
CA GLU A 113 -1.83 9.56 5.48
C GLU A 113 -2.08 10.28 4.15
N THR A 114 -1.03 10.90 3.60
CA THR A 114 -1.11 11.58 2.30
C THR A 114 -1.44 10.59 1.18
N TYR A 115 -0.78 9.44 1.15
CA TYR A 115 -1.03 8.39 0.16
C TYR A 115 -2.47 7.86 0.23
N GLU A 116 -2.98 7.58 1.43
CA GLU A 116 -4.35 7.11 1.63
C GLU A 116 -5.38 8.16 1.20
N LYS A 117 -5.13 9.44 1.51
CA LYS A 117 -5.97 10.57 1.09
C LYS A 117 -6.01 10.72 -0.43
N GLU A 118 -4.85 10.67 -1.08
CA GLU A 118 -4.75 10.75 -2.55
C GLU A 118 -5.44 9.55 -3.21
N LEU A 119 -5.28 8.34 -2.64
CA LEU A 119 -5.94 7.14 -3.14
C LEU A 119 -7.47 7.23 -2.99
N ALA A 120 -7.96 7.73 -1.86
CA ALA A 120 -9.38 7.96 -1.64
C ALA A 120 -9.94 9.02 -2.62
N ALA A 121 -9.22 10.13 -2.81
CA ALA A 121 -9.60 11.17 -3.75
C ALA A 121 -9.61 10.66 -5.20
N ALA A 122 -8.61 9.87 -5.60
CA ALA A 122 -8.54 9.25 -6.92
C ALA A 122 -9.71 8.28 -7.16
N ARG A 123 -10.05 7.43 -6.18
CA ARG A 123 -11.21 6.52 -6.24
C ARG A 123 -12.53 7.29 -6.34
N ALA A 124 -12.70 8.34 -5.55
CA ALA A 124 -13.88 9.19 -5.61
C ALA A 124 -14.02 9.88 -6.98
N LYS A 125 -12.91 10.41 -7.53
CA LYS A 125 -12.87 11.03 -8.85
C LYS A 125 -13.18 10.03 -9.97
N ALA A 126 -12.60 8.83 -9.90
CA ALA A 126 -12.89 7.77 -10.87
C ALA A 126 -14.37 7.35 -10.84
N SER A 127 -14.96 7.19 -9.65
CA SER A 127 -16.38 6.90 -9.49
C SER A 127 -17.27 8.02 -10.06
N SER A 128 -16.92 9.28 -9.76
CA SER A 128 -17.62 10.46 -10.29
C SER A 128 -17.57 10.53 -11.82
N ILE A 129 -16.39 10.34 -12.42
CA ILE A 129 -16.22 10.29 -13.88
C ILE A 129 -17.05 9.14 -14.47
N GLY A 130 -17.00 7.95 -13.85
CA GLY A 130 -17.78 6.79 -14.31
C GLY A 130 -19.29 6.98 -14.22
N SER A 131 -19.79 7.70 -13.21
CA SER A 131 -21.20 8.09 -13.14
C SER A 131 -21.54 9.10 -14.23
N ALA A 132 -20.80 10.21 -14.31
CA ALA A 132 -21.04 11.27 -15.26
C ALA A 132 -21.00 10.78 -16.72
N ALA A 133 -20.06 9.89 -17.06
CA ALA A 133 -19.98 9.28 -18.38
C ALA A 133 -21.19 8.39 -18.69
N ARG A 134 -21.67 7.60 -17.71
CA ARG A 134 -22.88 6.77 -17.87
C ARG A 134 -24.12 7.64 -18.05
N ASP A 135 -24.26 8.70 -17.25
CA ASP A 135 -25.40 9.62 -17.31
C ASP A 135 -25.41 10.37 -18.65
N ALA A 136 -24.25 10.87 -19.10
CA ALA A 136 -24.10 11.51 -20.41
C ALA A 136 -24.39 10.55 -21.57
N ALA A 137 -23.90 9.30 -21.50
CA ALA A 137 -24.18 8.29 -22.52
C ALA A 137 -25.68 7.95 -22.59
N LYS A 138 -26.35 7.83 -21.43
CA LYS A 138 -27.79 7.59 -21.35
C LYS A 138 -28.57 8.76 -21.95
N ALA A 139 -28.25 9.99 -21.55
CA ALA A 139 -28.90 11.19 -22.08
C ALA A 139 -28.74 11.31 -23.61
N LYS A 140 -27.55 11.00 -24.13
CA LYS A 140 -27.31 10.96 -25.58
C LYS A 140 -28.12 9.87 -26.27
N ALA A 141 -28.15 8.66 -25.72
CA ALA A 141 -28.92 7.56 -26.29
C ALA A 141 -30.43 7.87 -26.33
N ASP A 142 -30.96 8.51 -25.28
CA ASP A 142 -32.37 8.90 -25.23
C ASP A 142 -32.67 10.03 -26.22
N ALA A 143 -31.76 10.99 -26.40
CA ALA A 143 -31.88 12.04 -27.42
C ALA A 143 -31.82 11.48 -28.85
N ASP A 144 -30.89 10.56 -29.13
CA ASP A 144 -30.76 9.91 -30.44
C ASP A 144 -32.01 9.06 -30.76
N ARG A 145 -32.55 8.34 -29.77
CA ARG A 145 -33.82 7.62 -29.90
C ARG A 145 -34.97 8.55 -30.26
N ALA A 146 -35.15 9.64 -29.51
CA ALA A 146 -36.22 10.60 -29.78
C ALA A 146 -36.10 11.23 -31.18
N ALA A 147 -34.87 11.53 -31.64
CA ALA A 147 -34.64 12.05 -32.98
C ALA A 147 -34.98 11.01 -34.07
N ILE A 148 -34.61 9.74 -33.87
CA ILE A 148 -34.94 8.65 -34.79
C ILE A 148 -36.46 8.42 -34.83
N GLU A 149 -37.13 8.40 -33.68
CA GLU A 149 -38.57 8.24 -33.57
C GLU A 149 -39.32 9.37 -34.29
N ALA A 150 -38.89 10.62 -34.11
CA ALA A 150 -39.46 11.76 -34.84
C ALA A 150 -39.28 11.61 -36.36
N GLY A 151 -38.09 11.25 -36.83
CA GLY A 151 -37.83 11.02 -38.25
C GLY A 151 -38.60 9.83 -38.84
N LEU A 152 -38.84 8.78 -38.04
CA LEU A 152 -39.70 7.66 -38.44
C LEU A 152 -41.17 8.06 -38.53
N ALA A 153 -41.66 8.87 -37.58
CA ALA A 153 -43.03 9.38 -37.59
C ALA A 153 -43.30 10.24 -38.83
N GLU A 154 -42.37 11.12 -39.20
CA GLU A 154 -42.47 11.92 -40.44
C GLU A 154 -42.50 11.04 -41.70
N LYS A 155 -41.61 10.04 -41.77
CA LYS A 155 -41.58 9.09 -42.90
C LYS A 155 -42.87 8.28 -43.00
N LEU A 156 -43.42 7.87 -41.87
CA LEU A 156 -44.68 7.15 -41.82
C LEU A 156 -45.83 8.02 -42.31
N ALA A 157 -45.94 9.26 -41.81
CA ALA A 157 -46.97 10.20 -42.27
C ALA A 157 -46.85 10.53 -43.76
N ALA A 158 -45.62 10.69 -44.28
CA ALA A 158 -45.38 10.90 -45.71
C ALA A 158 -45.77 9.69 -46.56
N ALA A 159 -45.47 8.46 -46.08
CA ALA A 159 -45.86 7.23 -46.74
C ALA A 159 -47.39 7.05 -46.74
N GLU A 160 -48.07 7.31 -45.62
CA GLU A 160 -49.53 7.28 -45.51
C GLU A 160 -50.19 8.25 -46.49
N LYS A 161 -49.69 9.50 -46.57
CA LYS A 161 -50.19 10.49 -47.52
C LYS A 161 -49.99 10.05 -48.98
N ARG A 162 -48.85 9.42 -49.29
CA ARG A 162 -48.58 8.88 -50.62
C ARG A 162 -49.52 7.73 -50.97
N ILE A 163 -49.76 6.82 -50.02
CA ILE A 163 -50.70 5.70 -50.19
C ILE A 163 -52.12 6.23 -50.41
N ALA A 164 -52.55 7.23 -49.64
CA ALA A 164 -53.86 7.87 -49.83
C ALA A 164 -53.98 8.50 -51.23
N GLY A 165 -52.96 9.24 -51.69
CA GLY A 165 -52.96 9.81 -53.04
C GLY A 165 -53.01 8.75 -54.15
N ILE A 166 -52.25 7.67 -54.03
CA ILE A 166 -52.28 6.55 -55.00
C ILE A 166 -53.66 5.88 -54.98
N ARG A 167 -54.26 5.70 -53.80
CA ARG A 167 -55.60 5.14 -53.65
C ARG A 167 -56.63 6.02 -54.35
N ASP A 168 -56.62 7.32 -54.09
CA ASP A 168 -57.57 8.28 -54.69
C ASP A 168 -57.43 8.30 -56.22
N GLN A 169 -56.18 8.29 -56.72
CA GLN A 169 -55.92 8.23 -58.15
C GLN A 169 -56.40 6.92 -58.77
N ALA A 170 -56.14 5.77 -58.13
CA ALA A 170 -56.64 4.49 -58.60
C ALA A 170 -58.18 4.44 -58.65
N PHE A 171 -58.88 5.03 -57.67
CA PHE A 171 -60.34 5.13 -57.70
C PHE A 171 -60.84 6.07 -58.82
N ALA A 172 -60.14 7.16 -59.10
CA ALA A 172 -60.45 8.05 -60.21
C ALA A 172 -60.25 7.35 -61.57
N ASP A 173 -59.16 6.60 -61.74
CA ASP A 173 -58.87 5.84 -62.95
C ASP A 173 -59.92 4.75 -63.19
N VAL A 174 -60.37 4.04 -62.15
CA VAL A 174 -61.49 3.08 -62.25
C VAL A 174 -62.78 3.77 -62.69
N GLY A 175 -63.07 4.97 -62.17
CA GLY A 175 -64.22 5.77 -62.61
C GLY A 175 -64.15 6.12 -64.09
N ALA A 176 -62.99 6.58 -64.56
CA ALA A 176 -62.77 6.91 -65.97
C ALA A 176 -62.90 5.68 -66.88
N ILE A 177 -62.33 4.53 -66.49
CA ILE A 177 -62.45 3.27 -67.23
C ILE A 177 -63.93 2.83 -67.29
N ALA A 178 -64.68 3.00 -66.20
CA ALA A 178 -66.11 2.67 -66.17
C ALA A 178 -66.93 3.58 -67.12
N GLU A 179 -66.63 4.87 -67.16
CA GLU A 179 -67.25 5.83 -68.11
C GLU A 179 -66.95 5.47 -69.57
N GLU A 180 -65.68 5.21 -69.88
CA GLU A 180 -65.26 4.82 -71.23
C GLU A 180 -65.91 3.51 -71.67
N THR A 181 -65.88 2.49 -70.79
CA THR A 181 -66.48 1.17 -71.06
C THR A 181 -67.99 1.26 -71.22
N ALA A 182 -68.68 2.01 -70.36
CA ALA A 182 -70.13 2.18 -70.46
C ALA A 182 -70.53 2.92 -71.75
N THR A 183 -69.78 3.96 -72.14
CA THR A 183 -70.00 4.69 -73.39
C THR A 183 -69.83 3.77 -74.59
N ALA A 184 -68.75 2.98 -74.64
CA ALA A 184 -68.48 2.03 -75.70
C ALA A 184 -69.59 0.96 -75.83
N ILE A 185 -70.10 0.44 -74.70
CA ILE A 185 -71.20 -0.53 -74.68
C ILE A 185 -72.49 0.11 -75.21
N VAL A 186 -72.82 1.34 -74.80
CA VAL A 186 -74.04 2.04 -75.23
C VAL A 186 -73.98 2.38 -76.72
N ASP A 187 -72.84 2.87 -77.21
CA ASP A 187 -72.61 3.13 -78.63
C ASP A 187 -72.81 1.86 -79.47
N GLN A 188 -72.32 0.71 -78.99
CA GLN A 188 -72.43 -0.57 -79.71
C GLN A 188 -73.84 -1.18 -79.67
N LEU A 189 -74.63 -0.93 -78.63
CA LEU A 189 -75.99 -1.50 -78.47
C LEU A 189 -77.10 -0.63 -79.05
N VAL A 190 -77.00 0.69 -78.89
CA VAL A 190 -78.08 1.65 -79.25
C VAL A 190 -77.80 2.34 -80.58
N GLY A 191 -76.55 2.35 -81.05
CA GLY A 191 -76.17 2.92 -82.35
C GLY A 191 -76.31 4.45 -82.45
N ALA A 192 -76.48 5.13 -81.31
CA ALA A 192 -76.60 6.58 -81.21
C ALA A 192 -75.57 7.12 -80.21
N LYS A 193 -74.81 8.16 -80.62
CA LYS A 193 -73.86 8.84 -79.74
C LYS A 193 -74.61 9.52 -78.58
N VAL A 194 -74.37 9.04 -77.37
CA VAL A 194 -74.88 9.66 -76.14
C VAL A 194 -73.93 10.78 -75.72
N LYS A 195 -74.45 11.83 -75.08
CA LYS A 195 -73.61 12.92 -74.55
C LYS A 195 -72.85 12.44 -73.31
N ASP A 196 -71.55 12.71 -73.27
CA ASP A 196 -70.66 12.37 -72.15
C ASP A 196 -71.17 12.86 -70.79
N THR A 197 -71.88 13.99 -70.75
CA THR A 197 -72.47 14.54 -69.53
C THR A 197 -73.56 13.64 -68.92
N ASP A 198 -74.34 12.98 -69.77
CA ASP A 198 -75.48 12.16 -69.33
C ASP A 198 -74.99 10.79 -68.84
N VAL A 199 -73.96 10.24 -69.49
CA VAL A 199 -73.27 9.01 -69.05
C VAL A 199 -72.58 9.22 -67.70
N LYS A 200 -71.86 10.34 -67.53
CA LYS A 200 -71.25 10.73 -66.25
C LYS A 200 -72.27 10.86 -65.13
N ALA A 201 -73.39 11.53 -65.39
CA ALA A 201 -74.45 11.71 -64.39
C ALA A 201 -75.09 10.36 -63.98
N ALA A 202 -75.32 9.46 -64.94
CA ALA A 202 -75.90 8.14 -64.67
C ALA A 202 -74.96 7.24 -63.86
N ILE A 203 -73.66 7.25 -64.17
CA ILE A 203 -72.65 6.47 -63.44
C ILE A 203 -72.45 7.01 -62.02
N ALA A 204 -72.42 8.33 -61.85
CA ALA A 204 -72.36 8.97 -60.53
C ALA A 204 -73.62 8.68 -59.68
N ALA A 205 -74.80 8.58 -60.30
CA ALA A 205 -76.01 8.16 -59.60
C ALA A 205 -75.93 6.68 -59.19
N ALA A 206 -75.43 5.80 -60.06
CA ALA A 206 -75.30 4.37 -59.79
C ALA A 206 -74.26 4.03 -58.72
N SER A 207 -73.14 4.77 -58.65
CA SER A 207 -72.09 4.56 -57.65
C SER A 207 -72.53 4.98 -56.24
N ASN A 208 -73.33 6.04 -56.12
CA ASN A 208 -73.85 6.52 -54.83
C ASN A 208 -74.99 5.65 -54.26
N VAL A 209 -75.76 4.97 -55.11
CA VAL A 209 -76.89 4.11 -54.67
C VAL A 209 -76.40 2.78 -54.03
N LYS A 210 -75.17 2.34 -54.31
CA LYS A 210 -74.63 1.06 -53.79
C LYS A 210 -73.68 1.21 -52.59
N GLY A 211 -73.39 2.45 -52.18
CA GLY A 211 -72.50 2.79 -51.05
C GLY A 211 -73.20 3.12 -49.74
N ALA A 212 -74.54 2.97 -49.67
CA ALA A 212 -75.35 3.07 -48.45
C ALA A 212 -75.72 1.67 -47.91
#